data_AF-A0A1T3NVC6-F1
#
_entry.id   AF-A0A1T3NVC6-F1
#
_cell.length_a   1.000
_cell.length_b   1.000
_cell.length_c   1.000
_cell.angle_alpha   90.00
_cell.angle_beta   90.00
_cell.angle_gamma   90.00
#
_symmetry.space_group_name_H-M   'P 1'
#
loop_
_entity.id
_entity.type
_entity.pdbx_description
1 polymer ?
#
loop_
_entity_poly.entity_id
_entity_poly.type
_entity_poly.pdbx_seq_one_letter_code
_entity_poly.pdbx_strand_id
1 'polypeptide(L)'
;MSPSFLSSPETPLAEAETLRLNTRRPRTGPTGPLTEAARWGALTLPVGRFSLHEVNPKRDLPLLHAWMNDPVTARWWELAGDEELVRRHLATQAVRGHSNAYLGCLDDEPVSYWELYRADLDDLARHYPARPHDVGIHLLIGPAGARGRGIGSLLLRAVTELVLRAAPDTMRVVAEPDVRNEASVRAFERAGFRRQGDVLLPDKTAALMVRPRTVRESGARP
;
A
#
# COMPACT_ATOMS: atom_id res chain seq x y z
N MET A 1 -0.25 -88.86 11.26
CA MET A 1 0.06 -88.24 12.56
C MET A 1 1.08 -87.14 12.30
N SER A 2 0.78 -85.92 12.75
CA SER A 2 1.38 -84.59 12.44
C SER A 2 2.87 -84.44 12.85
N PRO A 3 3.53 -83.24 12.79
CA PRO A 3 3.16 -81.91 12.24
C PRO A 3 4.34 -81.14 11.53
N SER A 4 4.06 -79.93 10.99
CA SER A 4 4.82 -78.64 11.17
C SER A 4 4.65 -77.69 9.96
N PHE A 5 3.87 -76.61 10.05
CA PHE A 5 4.21 -75.22 10.45
C PHE A 5 5.08 -74.43 9.46
N LEU A 6 4.52 -73.35 8.88
CA LEU A 6 5.11 -72.06 8.45
C LEU A 6 3.93 -71.22 7.87
N SER A 7 3.22 -70.45 8.69
CA SER A 7 3.44 -69.02 8.98
C SER A 7 3.30 -68.12 7.74
N SER A 8 2.09 -67.57 7.55
CA SER A 8 1.86 -66.35 6.78
C SER A 8 1.98 -65.15 7.71
N PRO A 9 2.69 -64.08 7.32
CA PRO A 9 2.39 -62.76 7.82
C PRO A 9 1.64 -61.94 6.76
N GLU A 10 0.60 -61.27 7.25
CA GLU A 10 -0.16 -60.22 6.58
C GLU A 10 0.78 -59.11 6.07
N THR A 11 0.59 -58.68 4.83
CA THR A 11 1.24 -57.47 4.31
C THR A 11 0.41 -56.26 4.73
N PRO A 12 0.95 -55.28 5.48
CA PRO A 12 0.23 -54.05 5.79
C PRO A 12 0.22 -53.09 4.59
N LEU A 13 -0.93 -52.41 4.42
CA LEU A 13 -1.03 -51.16 3.67
C LEU A 13 -0.04 -50.13 4.25
N ALA A 14 1.01 -49.80 3.51
CA ALA A 14 1.68 -48.49 3.58
C ALA A 14 2.73 -48.44 2.47
N GLU A 15 2.46 -47.68 1.41
CA GLU A 15 3.44 -46.95 0.60
C GLU A 15 2.75 -46.35 -0.64
N ALA A 16 1.89 -45.37 -0.38
CA ALA A 16 1.43 -44.42 -1.38
C ALA A 16 1.44 -43.02 -0.76
N GLU A 17 2.59 -42.62 -0.21
CA GLU A 17 2.72 -41.33 0.45
C GLU A 17 4.09 -40.69 0.18
N THR A 18 4.40 -40.42 -1.08
CA THR A 18 5.52 -39.51 -1.42
C THR A 18 5.32 -38.85 -2.77
N LEU A 19 4.35 -37.92 -2.85
CA LEU A 19 4.50 -36.70 -3.67
C LEU A 19 3.44 -35.64 -3.32
N ARG A 20 3.29 -35.29 -2.04
CA ARG A 20 2.69 -34.00 -1.71
C ARG A 20 3.79 -32.94 -1.85
N LEU A 21 3.95 -32.42 -3.06
CA LEU A 21 4.58 -31.13 -3.27
C LEU A 21 3.96 -30.16 -2.27
N ASN A 22 4.76 -29.78 -1.27
CA ASN A 22 4.43 -28.77 -0.28
C ASN A 22 4.43 -27.41 -0.98
N THR A 23 3.43 -27.16 -1.83
CA THR A 23 3.07 -25.82 -2.25
C THR A 23 2.35 -25.17 -1.08
N ARG A 24 3.13 -24.65 -0.13
CA ARG A 24 2.65 -23.58 0.75
C ARG A 24 2.06 -22.51 -0.17
N ARG A 25 0.73 -22.39 -0.21
CA ARG A 25 0.07 -21.23 -0.80
C ARG A 25 0.76 -19.98 -0.22
N PRO A 26 1.21 -19.02 -1.05
CA PRO A 26 1.70 -17.77 -0.51
C PRO A 26 0.58 -17.13 0.33
N ARG A 27 0.91 -16.71 1.55
CA ARG A 27 0.03 -16.09 2.54
C ARG A 27 -0.43 -14.67 2.15
N THR A 28 -0.40 -14.33 0.88
CA THR A 28 -0.57 -12.97 0.39
C THR A 28 -1.94 -12.85 -0.23
N GLY A 29 -2.86 -12.16 0.46
CA GLY A 29 -4.05 -11.60 -0.18
C GLY A 29 -3.66 -10.64 -1.33
N PRO A 30 -4.65 -10.03 -2.02
CA PRO A 30 -4.40 -9.24 -3.22
C PRO A 30 -3.33 -8.13 -3.04
N THR A 31 -3.22 -7.54 -1.85
CA THR A 31 -2.23 -6.51 -1.48
C THR A 31 -0.81 -7.01 -1.21
N GLY A 32 -0.61 -8.31 -1.03
CA GLY A 32 0.72 -8.92 -0.85
C GLY A 32 1.63 -8.14 0.12
N PRO A 33 2.86 -7.77 -0.29
CA PRO A 33 3.83 -7.09 0.58
C PRO A 33 3.34 -5.76 1.18
N LEU A 34 2.32 -5.12 0.59
CA LEU A 34 1.78 -3.85 1.07
C LEU A 34 1.13 -4.00 2.45
N THR A 35 0.55 -5.16 2.77
CA THR A 35 -0.05 -5.45 4.08
C THR A 35 0.95 -5.33 5.24
N GLU A 36 2.23 -5.55 4.95
CA GLU A 36 3.30 -5.55 5.94
C GLU A 36 4.02 -4.20 6.02
N ALA A 37 3.44 -3.11 5.49
CA ALA A 37 4.13 -1.81 5.45
C ALA A 37 4.57 -1.30 6.83
N ALA A 38 3.84 -1.66 7.89
CA ALA A 38 4.23 -1.36 9.26
C ALA A 38 5.52 -2.06 9.73
N ARG A 39 5.99 -3.09 9.00
CA ARG A 39 7.20 -3.87 9.30
C ARG A 39 8.41 -3.42 8.49
N TRP A 40 8.27 -2.46 7.58
CA TRP A 40 9.38 -1.99 6.72
C TRP A 40 10.47 -1.23 7.47
N GLY A 41 10.28 -1.00 8.78
CA GLY A 41 11.21 -0.28 9.63
C GLY A 41 11.07 1.23 9.46
N ALA A 42 11.71 1.97 10.35
CA ALA A 42 11.70 3.42 10.29
C ALA A 42 12.85 3.96 9.43
N LEU A 43 12.61 5.10 8.80
CA LEU A 43 13.59 5.86 8.03
C LEU A 43 14.02 7.09 8.82
N THR A 44 15.31 7.39 8.82
CA THR A 44 15.79 8.69 9.32
C THR A 44 15.67 9.70 8.19
N LEU A 45 14.78 10.68 8.36
CA LEU A 45 14.59 11.79 7.43
C LEU A 45 15.11 13.09 8.07
N PRO A 46 15.38 14.15 7.28
CA PRO A 46 15.80 15.45 7.81
C PRO A 46 14.83 16.08 8.82
N VAL A 47 13.59 15.59 8.87
CA VAL A 47 12.51 16.11 9.73
C VAL A 47 12.15 15.19 10.90
N GLY A 48 12.92 14.11 11.10
CA GLY A 48 12.68 13.13 12.16
C GLY A 48 12.69 11.68 11.68
N ARG A 49 12.46 10.75 12.60
CA ARG A 49 12.34 9.33 12.34
C ARG A 49 10.94 9.00 11.85
N PHE A 50 10.82 8.62 10.57
CA PHE A 50 9.55 8.28 9.94
C PHE A 50 9.24 6.79 10.01
N SER A 51 8.03 6.43 10.44
CA SER A 51 7.50 5.06 10.38
C SER A 51 6.06 5.03 9.89
N LEU A 52 5.63 3.87 9.38
CA LEU A 52 4.23 3.59 9.05
C LEU A 52 3.64 2.68 10.12
N HIS A 53 2.47 3.03 10.65
CA HIS A 53 1.70 2.21 11.57
C HIS A 53 0.37 1.86 10.92
N GLU A 54 -0.03 0.59 10.98
CA GLU A 54 -1.34 0.16 10.47
C GLU A 54 -2.44 0.88 11.26
N VAL A 55 -3.43 1.41 10.53
CA VAL A 55 -4.58 2.06 11.16
C VAL A 55 -5.35 1.04 11.97
N ASN A 56 -5.56 1.36 13.25
CA ASN A 56 -6.49 0.65 14.11
C ASN A 56 -7.77 1.49 14.25
N PRO A 57 -8.89 1.11 13.59
CA PRO A 57 -10.11 1.91 13.64
C PRO A 57 -10.66 2.15 15.05
N LYS A 58 -10.37 1.31 16.04
CA LYS A 58 -10.82 1.53 17.42
C LYS A 58 -10.07 2.66 18.11
N ARG A 59 -8.83 2.93 17.70
CA ARG A 59 -7.92 3.91 18.32
C ARG A 59 -7.81 5.18 17.49
N ASP A 60 -7.67 5.03 16.18
CA ASP A 60 -7.21 6.09 15.29
C ASP A 60 -8.36 6.82 14.59
N LEU A 61 -9.58 6.29 14.66
CA LEU A 61 -10.75 6.87 14.00
C LEU A 61 -11.05 8.32 14.42
N PRO A 62 -10.99 8.72 15.71
CA PRO A 62 -11.20 10.13 16.08
C PRO A 62 -10.17 11.08 15.45
N LEU A 63 -8.91 10.64 15.35
CA LEU A 63 -7.84 11.44 14.72
C LEU A 63 -8.08 11.59 13.22
N LEU A 64 -8.37 10.47 12.54
CA LEU A 64 -8.67 10.48 11.11
C LEU A 64 -9.92 11.31 10.81
N HIS A 65 -10.96 11.18 11.61
CA HIS A 65 -12.17 12.00 11.50
C HIS A 65 -11.88 13.49 11.61
N ALA A 66 -11.07 13.90 12.60
CA ALA A 66 -10.64 15.29 12.72
C ALA A 66 -9.86 15.75 11.48
N TRP A 67 -8.94 14.93 10.96
CA TRP A 67 -8.17 15.28 9.74
C TRP A 67 -9.03 15.33 8.48
N MET A 68 -10.03 14.45 8.32
CA MET A 68 -10.94 14.46 7.18
C MET A 68 -11.88 15.67 7.20
N ASN A 69 -12.20 16.19 8.39
CA ASN A 69 -13.01 17.41 8.57
C ASN A 69 -12.22 18.71 8.52
N ASP A 70 -10.88 18.66 8.47
CA ASP A 70 -10.09 19.85 8.20
C ASP A 70 -10.45 20.42 6.81
N PRO A 71 -10.77 21.72 6.67
CA PRO A 71 -11.31 22.28 5.42
C PRO A 71 -10.44 22.08 4.18
N VAL A 72 -9.11 22.01 4.34
CA VAL A 72 -8.19 21.79 3.21
C VAL A 72 -8.20 20.32 2.82
N THR A 73 -8.27 19.39 3.78
CA THR A 73 -8.42 17.95 3.50
C THR A 73 -9.79 17.67 2.87
N ALA A 74 -10.85 18.20 3.48
CA ALA A 74 -12.25 17.95 3.13
C ALA A 74 -12.53 18.26 1.65
N ARG A 75 -11.85 19.27 1.08
CA ARG A 75 -11.97 19.64 -0.33
C ARG A 75 -11.57 18.53 -1.31
N TRP A 76 -10.76 17.57 -0.89
CA TRP A 76 -10.15 16.58 -1.79
C TRP A 76 -10.46 15.12 -1.43
N TRP A 77 -10.88 14.86 -0.19
CA TRP A 77 -11.07 13.49 0.31
C TRP A 77 -12.54 13.05 0.38
N GLU A 78 -13.50 13.98 0.32
CA GLU A 78 -14.95 13.67 0.33
C GLU A 78 -15.41 12.80 1.54
N LEU A 79 -14.63 12.81 2.63
CA LEU A 79 -14.89 12.05 3.86
C LEU A 79 -15.20 12.96 5.07
N ALA A 80 -15.43 14.25 4.82
CA ALA A 80 -15.88 15.19 5.86
C ALA A 80 -17.35 14.91 6.24
N GLY A 81 -17.72 15.24 7.49
CA GLY A 81 -19.02 14.93 8.07
C GLY A 81 -18.88 13.97 9.25
N ASP A 82 -19.85 13.07 9.41
CA ASP A 82 -19.91 12.15 10.55
C ASP A 82 -18.73 11.16 10.57
N GLU A 83 -18.29 10.80 11.78
CA GLU A 83 -17.24 9.79 12.01
C GLU A 83 -17.55 8.46 11.31
N GLU A 84 -18.84 8.15 11.16
CA GLU A 84 -19.36 6.99 10.45
C GLU A 84 -18.91 6.92 8.97
N LEU A 85 -18.68 8.05 8.30
CA LEU A 85 -18.16 8.07 6.93
C LEU A 85 -16.74 7.50 6.88
N VAL A 86 -15.86 7.96 7.76
CA VAL A 86 -14.49 7.48 7.88
C VAL A 86 -14.47 6.02 8.32
N ARG A 87 -15.34 5.64 9.26
CA ARG A 87 -15.46 4.24 9.70
C ARG A 87 -15.87 3.30 8.57
N ARG A 88 -16.87 3.68 7.76
CA ARG A 88 -17.31 2.88 6.60
C ARG A 88 -16.24 2.81 5.52
N HIS A 89 -15.50 3.90 5.30
CA HIS A 89 -14.39 3.92 4.37
C HIS A 89 -13.32 2.88 4.74
N LEU A 90 -12.84 2.91 5.99
CA LEU A 90 -11.86 1.93 6.50
C LEU A 90 -12.38 0.49 6.44
N ALA A 91 -13.66 0.27 6.80
CA ALA A 91 -14.27 -1.05 6.71
C ALA A 91 -14.38 -1.55 5.26
N THR A 92 -14.72 -0.68 4.32
CA THR A 92 -14.82 -1.00 2.89
C THR A 92 -13.46 -1.39 2.32
N GLN A 93 -12.41 -0.66 2.67
CA GLN A 93 -11.04 -1.00 2.27
C GLN A 93 -10.63 -2.38 2.76
N ALA A 94 -10.90 -2.68 4.04
CA ALA A 94 -10.60 -3.99 4.63
C ALA A 94 -11.33 -5.15 3.93
N VAL A 95 -12.59 -4.94 3.53
CA VAL A 95 -13.39 -5.95 2.81
C VAL A 95 -12.93 -6.13 1.36
N ARG A 96 -12.65 -5.03 0.64
CA ARG A 96 -12.17 -5.10 -0.76
C ARG A 96 -10.78 -5.71 -0.88
N GLY A 97 -9.94 -5.56 0.15
CA GLY A 97 -8.67 -6.29 0.30
C GLY A 97 -7.56 -5.89 -0.66
N HIS A 98 -7.78 -4.92 -1.56
CA HIS A 98 -6.77 -4.39 -2.49
C HIS A 98 -6.13 -3.08 -2.00
N SER A 99 -6.52 -2.55 -0.83
CA SER A 99 -6.00 -1.30 -0.24
C SER A 99 -5.76 -1.45 1.25
N ASN A 100 -4.68 -0.85 1.76
CA ASN A 100 -4.30 -0.85 3.17
C ASN A 100 -4.08 0.58 3.68
N ALA A 101 -4.63 0.85 4.87
CA ALA A 101 -4.61 2.15 5.53
C ALA A 101 -3.48 2.25 6.58
N TYR A 102 -2.68 3.31 6.52
CA TYR A 102 -1.57 3.55 7.45
C TYR A 102 -1.56 4.99 7.97
N LEU A 103 -1.15 5.14 9.23
CA LEU A 103 -0.65 6.41 9.76
C LEU A 103 0.85 6.49 9.51
N GLY A 104 1.29 7.61 8.96
CA GLY A 104 2.71 7.96 8.92
C GLY A 104 3.05 8.82 10.13
N CYS A 105 3.98 8.34 10.95
CA CYS A 105 4.44 9.02 12.16
C CYS A 105 5.85 9.60 11.96
N LEU A 106 6.11 10.79 12.50
CA LEU A 106 7.45 11.36 12.67
C LEU A 106 7.77 11.42 14.16
N ASP A 107 8.86 10.79 14.58
CA ASP A 107 9.24 10.69 16.00
C ASP A 107 8.06 10.20 16.87
N ASP A 108 7.39 9.16 16.37
CA ASP A 108 6.20 8.51 16.95
C ASP A 108 4.91 9.35 16.97
N GLU A 109 4.96 10.62 16.55
CA GLU A 109 3.79 11.50 16.39
C GLU A 109 3.11 11.33 15.02
N PRO A 110 1.80 11.03 14.94
CA PRO A 110 1.08 10.94 13.67
C PRO A 110 1.05 12.27 12.91
N VAL A 111 1.54 12.26 11.66
CA VAL A 111 1.58 13.46 10.80
C VAL A 111 0.86 13.30 9.47
N SER A 112 0.53 12.07 9.08
CA SER A 112 -0.02 11.76 7.77
C SER A 112 -0.87 10.49 7.79
N TYR A 113 -1.80 10.40 6.85
CA TYR A 113 -2.56 9.18 6.55
C TYR A 113 -2.27 8.75 5.12
N TRP A 114 -2.22 7.43 4.89
CA TRP A 114 -1.80 6.80 3.65
C TRP A 114 -2.74 5.68 3.26
N GLU A 115 -2.99 5.56 1.97
CA GLU A 115 -3.59 4.37 1.36
C GLU A 115 -2.62 3.79 0.35
N LEU A 116 -2.16 2.58 0.62
CA LEU A 116 -1.30 1.83 -0.29
C LEU A 116 -2.15 0.73 -0.91
N TYR A 117 -2.32 0.77 -2.24
CA TYR A 117 -3.28 -0.10 -2.90
C TYR A 117 -2.74 -0.71 -4.20
N ARG A 118 -3.33 -1.82 -4.62
CA ARG A 118 -3.07 -2.45 -5.91
C ARG A 118 -3.84 -1.71 -6.99
N ALA A 119 -3.17 -0.79 -7.67
CA ALA A 119 -3.77 0.05 -8.70
C ALA A 119 -4.17 -0.75 -9.95
N ASP A 120 -3.62 -1.94 -10.13
CA ASP A 120 -4.01 -2.89 -11.18
C ASP A 120 -5.26 -3.71 -10.83
N LEU A 121 -5.69 -3.69 -9.56
CA LEU A 121 -6.92 -4.32 -9.07
C LEU A 121 -8.01 -3.29 -8.70
N ASP A 122 -7.68 -2.00 -8.78
CA ASP A 122 -8.57 -0.89 -8.45
C ASP A 122 -9.43 -0.48 -9.66
N ASP A 123 -10.52 0.23 -9.38
CA ASP A 123 -11.36 0.85 -10.40
C ASP A 123 -10.56 1.77 -11.35
N LEU A 124 -9.49 2.41 -10.83
CA LEU A 124 -8.51 3.19 -11.58
C LEU A 124 -7.93 2.43 -12.79
N ALA A 125 -7.74 1.11 -12.71
CA ALA A 125 -7.12 0.31 -13.77
C ALA A 125 -7.85 0.42 -15.13
N ARG A 126 -9.12 0.84 -15.13
CA ARG A 126 -9.92 1.05 -16.35
C ARG A 126 -9.66 2.39 -17.04
N HIS A 127 -8.96 3.31 -16.38
CA HIS A 127 -8.80 4.71 -16.81
C HIS A 127 -7.38 5.03 -17.30
N TYR A 128 -6.44 4.09 -17.21
CA TYR A 128 -5.07 4.24 -17.71
C TYR A 128 -4.53 2.88 -18.18
N PRO A 129 -3.41 2.83 -18.94
CA PRO A 129 -2.81 1.56 -19.34
C PRO A 129 -2.09 0.91 -18.14
N ALA A 130 -2.89 0.36 -17.22
CA ALA A 130 -2.44 -0.33 -16.02
C ALA A 130 -1.52 -1.52 -16.36
N ARG A 131 -0.54 -1.77 -15.51
CA ARG A 131 0.38 -2.90 -15.61
C ARG A 131 0.19 -3.80 -14.39
N PRO A 132 0.38 -5.11 -14.52
CA PRO A 132 0.39 -6.01 -13.38
C PRO A 132 1.32 -5.48 -12.29
N HIS A 133 0.85 -5.53 -11.04
CA HIS A 133 1.58 -5.11 -9.84
C HIS A 133 1.85 -3.60 -9.73
N ASP A 134 1.15 -2.75 -10.49
CA ASP A 134 1.12 -1.32 -10.22
C ASP A 134 0.58 -1.06 -8.80
N VAL A 135 1.29 -0.23 -8.05
CA VAL A 135 0.89 0.19 -6.72
C VAL A 135 0.46 1.66 -6.77
N GLY A 136 -0.71 1.96 -6.23
CA GLY A 136 -1.19 3.31 -6.06
C GLY A 136 -0.95 3.83 -4.65
N ILE A 137 -0.85 5.15 -4.52
CA ILE A 137 -0.69 5.84 -3.24
C ILE A 137 -1.64 7.04 -3.14
N HIS A 138 -2.44 7.05 -2.07
CA HIS A 138 -3.08 8.27 -1.57
C HIS A 138 -2.42 8.74 -0.29
N LEU A 139 -2.40 10.06 -0.06
CA LEU A 139 -2.03 10.61 1.24
C LEU A 139 -2.73 11.92 1.59
N LEU A 140 -2.74 12.21 2.88
CA LEU A 140 -2.95 13.55 3.42
C LEU A 140 -1.91 13.85 4.50
N ILE A 141 -1.65 15.15 4.71
CA ILE A 141 -0.91 15.66 5.85
C ILE A 141 -1.93 16.19 6.85
N GLY A 142 -1.99 15.56 8.01
CA GLY A 142 -3.01 15.82 9.01
C GLY A 142 -2.85 17.18 9.68
N PRO A 143 -1.75 17.42 10.41
CA PRO A 143 -1.52 18.69 11.08
C PRO A 143 -1.39 19.85 10.11
N ALA A 144 -2.24 20.88 10.25
CA ALA A 144 -2.22 22.06 9.39
C ALA A 144 -0.84 22.76 9.38
N GLY A 145 -0.18 22.84 10.54
CA GLY A 145 1.16 23.44 10.68
C GLY A 145 2.29 22.72 9.94
N ALA A 146 2.09 21.46 9.54
CA ALA A 146 3.06 20.67 8.78
C ALA A 146 2.95 20.88 7.25
N ARG A 147 1.86 21.49 6.77
CA ARG A 147 1.61 21.69 5.34
C ARG A 147 2.45 22.86 4.78
N GLY A 148 2.75 22.79 3.49
CA GLY A 148 3.53 23.84 2.80
C GLY A 148 5.03 23.86 3.15
N ARG A 149 5.51 22.95 3.99
CA ARG A 149 6.91 22.89 4.47
C ARG A 149 7.76 21.81 3.78
N GLY A 150 7.28 21.26 2.67
CA GLY A 150 7.96 20.19 1.93
C GLY A 150 7.83 18.79 2.53
N ILE A 151 7.22 18.63 3.71
CA ILE A 151 7.03 17.34 4.39
C ILE A 151 6.31 16.33 3.47
N GLY A 152 5.22 16.72 2.81
CA GLY A 152 4.48 15.83 1.91
C GLY A 152 5.33 15.22 0.80
N SER A 153 6.18 16.03 0.14
CA SER A 153 7.09 15.54 -0.91
C SER A 153 8.17 14.60 -0.37
N LEU A 154 8.69 14.91 0.82
CA LEU A 154 9.71 14.10 1.49
C LEU A 154 9.15 12.74 1.89
N LEU A 155 7.97 12.70 2.50
CA LEU A 155 7.31 11.46 2.89
C LEU A 155 6.88 10.65 1.66
N LEU A 156 6.35 11.28 0.61
CA LEU A 156 6.01 10.62 -0.65
C LEU A 156 7.20 9.89 -1.25
N ARG A 157 8.36 10.54 -1.29
CA ARG A 157 9.60 9.94 -1.79
C ARG A 157 9.98 8.72 -0.95
N ALA A 158 9.97 8.86 0.37
CA ALA A 158 10.32 7.82 1.33
C ALA A 158 9.39 6.60 1.24
N VAL A 159 8.06 6.81 1.31
CA VAL A 159 7.07 5.73 1.22
C VAL A 159 7.15 5.00 -0.12
N THR A 160 7.32 5.74 -1.22
CA THR A 160 7.45 5.12 -2.55
C THR A 160 8.72 4.25 -2.65
N GLU A 161 9.82 4.66 -2.02
CA GLU A 161 11.04 3.85 -1.97
C GLU A 161 10.88 2.59 -1.13
N LEU A 162 10.13 2.66 -0.02
CA LEU A 162 9.79 1.49 0.78
C LEU A 162 8.90 0.52 0.00
N VAL A 163 7.86 1.02 -0.70
CA VAL A 163 7.00 0.21 -1.57
C VAL A 163 7.83 -0.54 -2.60
N LEU A 164 8.69 0.16 -3.36
CA LEU A 164 9.52 -0.45 -4.40
C LEU A 164 10.56 -1.43 -3.83
N ARG A 165 11.02 -1.23 -2.59
CA ARG A 165 11.92 -2.17 -1.91
C ARG A 165 11.20 -3.44 -1.48
N ALA A 166 9.99 -3.31 -0.93
CA ALA A 166 9.25 -4.41 -0.35
C ALA A 166 8.47 -5.24 -1.39
N ALA A 167 8.05 -4.64 -2.49
CA ALA A 167 7.33 -5.30 -3.57
C ALA A 167 8.21 -5.40 -4.83
N PRO A 168 8.99 -6.49 -5.02
CA PRO A 168 9.94 -6.61 -6.13
C PRO A 168 9.26 -6.62 -7.50
N ASP A 169 8.04 -7.15 -7.60
CA ASP A 169 7.28 -7.21 -8.86
C ASP A 169 6.67 -5.86 -9.25
N THR A 170 6.61 -4.90 -8.34
CA THR A 170 6.12 -3.54 -8.62
C THR A 170 7.17 -2.78 -9.44
N MET A 171 6.81 -2.46 -10.69
CA MET A 171 7.68 -1.75 -11.62
C MET A 171 7.44 -0.23 -11.65
N ARG A 172 6.33 0.24 -11.08
CA ARG A 172 6.04 1.66 -10.91
C ARG A 172 5.03 1.88 -9.78
N VAL A 173 5.08 3.07 -9.21
CA VAL A 173 4.05 3.58 -8.31
C VAL A 173 3.28 4.68 -9.03
N VAL A 174 1.96 4.68 -8.87
CA VAL A 174 1.04 5.63 -9.48
C VAL A 174 0.29 6.45 -8.43
N ALA A 175 -0.23 7.60 -8.83
CA ALA A 175 -1.16 8.40 -8.06
C ALA A 175 -2.03 9.25 -8.99
N GLU A 176 -3.19 9.66 -8.49
CA GLU A 176 -4.24 10.34 -9.24
C GLU A 176 -4.81 11.56 -8.48
N PRO A 177 -3.97 12.51 -8.02
CA PRO A 177 -4.50 13.74 -7.44
C PRO A 177 -5.43 14.46 -8.43
N ASP A 178 -6.48 15.10 -7.92
CA ASP A 178 -7.30 16.03 -8.72
C ASP A 178 -6.39 17.09 -9.36
N VAL A 179 -6.59 17.37 -10.66
CA VAL A 179 -5.77 18.35 -11.40
C VAL A 179 -5.80 19.74 -10.77
N ARG A 180 -6.88 20.09 -10.06
CA ARG A 180 -7.06 21.36 -9.35
C ARG A 180 -6.30 21.39 -8.02
N ASN A 181 -5.87 20.24 -7.49
CA ASN A 181 -5.03 20.15 -6.31
C ASN A 181 -3.55 20.31 -6.67
N GLU A 182 -3.20 21.50 -7.15
CA GLU A 182 -1.84 21.80 -7.61
C GLU A 182 -0.79 21.58 -6.51
N ALA A 183 -1.16 21.77 -5.24
CA ALA A 183 -0.27 21.50 -4.12
C ALA A 183 0.12 20.01 -4.04
N SER A 184 -0.85 19.11 -4.22
CA SER A 184 -0.61 17.67 -4.27
C SER A 184 0.17 17.27 -5.53
N VAL A 185 -0.23 17.76 -6.71
CA VAL A 185 0.49 17.50 -7.97
C VAL A 185 1.97 17.89 -7.85
N ARG A 186 2.25 19.11 -7.39
CA ARG A 186 3.62 19.58 -7.17
C ARG A 186 4.35 18.81 -6.07
N ALA A 187 3.64 18.24 -5.11
CA ALA A 187 4.25 17.39 -4.08
C ALA A 187 4.73 16.06 -4.67
N PHE A 188 3.92 15.43 -5.52
CA PHE A 188 4.27 14.23 -6.28
C PHE A 188 5.45 14.48 -7.24
N GLU A 189 5.45 15.59 -7.97
CA GLU A 189 6.55 15.98 -8.86
C GLU A 189 7.88 16.09 -8.09
N ARG A 190 7.90 16.80 -6.95
CA ARG A 190 9.08 16.90 -6.08
C ARG A 190 9.51 15.56 -5.46
N ALA A 191 8.57 14.62 -5.33
CA ALA A 191 8.86 13.25 -4.89
C ALA A 191 9.41 12.35 -6.00
N GLY A 192 9.53 12.85 -7.24
CA GLY A 192 10.09 12.13 -8.38
C GLY A 192 9.05 11.44 -9.26
N PHE A 193 7.75 11.72 -9.07
CA PHE A 193 6.71 11.30 -10.00
C PHE A 193 6.68 12.23 -11.22
N ARG A 194 6.21 11.71 -12.35
CA ARG A 194 6.00 12.47 -13.59
C ARG A 194 4.54 12.35 -14.01
N ARG A 195 3.92 13.45 -14.38
CA ARG A 195 2.57 13.44 -14.98
C ARG A 195 2.65 12.79 -16.36
N GLN A 196 1.80 11.79 -16.58
CA GLN A 196 1.68 11.07 -17.86
C GLN A 196 0.48 11.55 -18.69
N GLY A 197 -0.42 12.30 -18.08
CA GLY A 197 -1.63 12.82 -18.71
C GLY A 197 -2.72 13.02 -17.66
N ASP A 198 -3.91 13.36 -18.13
CA ASP A 198 -5.11 13.48 -17.30
C ASP A 198 -6.06 12.33 -17.59
N VAL A 199 -6.65 11.79 -16.53
CA VAL A 199 -7.64 10.73 -16.60
C VAL A 199 -8.98 11.25 -16.07
N LEU A 200 -10.05 10.93 -16.78
CA LEU A 200 -11.40 11.26 -16.35
C LEU A 200 -11.91 10.13 -15.45
N LEU A 201 -12.11 10.45 -14.17
CA LEU A 201 -12.73 9.59 -13.18
C LEU A 201 -14.17 10.08 -12.93
N PRO A 202 -15.06 9.24 -12.37
CA PRO A 202 -16.45 9.62 -12.12
C PRO A 202 -16.63 10.89 -11.29
N ASP A 203 -15.71 11.14 -10.35
CA ASP A 203 -15.71 12.20 -9.35
C ASP A 203 -14.81 13.39 -9.70
N LYS A 204 -13.77 13.18 -10.52
CA LYS A 204 -12.76 14.21 -10.82
C LYS A 204 -12.06 14.02 -12.17
N THR A 205 -11.43 15.09 -12.64
CA THR A 205 -10.32 14.97 -13.59
C THR A 205 -9.03 14.85 -12.78
N ALA A 206 -8.30 13.75 -12.94
CA ALA A 206 -7.12 13.44 -12.16
C ALA A 206 -5.85 13.54 -13.01
N ALA A 207 -4.78 14.13 -12.45
CA ALA A 207 -3.46 14.07 -13.06
C ALA A 207 -2.84 12.70 -12.76
N LEU A 208 -2.63 11.87 -13.79
CA LEU A 208 -1.98 10.58 -13.62
C LEU A 208 -0.47 10.78 -13.39
N MET A 209 -0.04 10.60 -12.16
CA MET A 209 1.35 10.73 -11.72
C MET A 209 2.00 9.36 -11.64
N VAL A 210 3.18 9.19 -12.24
CA VAL A 210 3.88 7.89 -12.27
C VAL A 210 5.34 8.05 -11.85
N ARG A 211 5.80 7.21 -10.91
CA ARG A 211 7.22 7.03 -10.57
C ARG A 211 7.65 5.60 -10.90
N PRO A 212 8.43 5.38 -11.97
CA PRO A 212 8.94 4.04 -12.27
C PRO A 212 10.00 3.59 -11.26
N ARG A 213 10.16 2.27 -11.12
CA ARG A 213 11.35 1.68 -10.49
C ARG A 213 12.57 2.13 -11.28
N THR A 214 13.55 2.71 -10.61
CA THR A 214 14.86 2.94 -11.20
C THR A 214 15.57 1.60 -11.29
N VAL A 215 15.81 1.10 -12.51
CA VAL A 215 16.74 0.00 -12.72
C VAL A 215 18.12 0.55 -12.39
N ARG A 216 18.75 0.07 -11.32
CA ARG A 216 20.19 0.29 -11.14
C ARG A 216 20.86 -0.51 -12.25
N GLU A 217 21.52 0.17 -13.18
CA GLU A 217 22.47 -0.51 -14.05
C GLU A 217 23.47 -1.20 -13.13
N SER A 218 23.50 -2.54 -13.17
CA SER A 218 24.55 -3.32 -12.57
C SER A 218 25.83 -2.88 -13.26
N GLY A 219 26.57 -1.96 -12.63
CA GLY A 219 27.86 -1.53 -13.12
C GLY A 219 28.69 -2.79 -13.37
N ALA A 220 29.03 -3.03 -14.63
CA ALA A 220 30.09 -3.94 -14.97
C ALA A 220 31.30 -3.50 -14.16
N ARG A 221 31.72 -4.34 -13.21
CA ARG A 221 33.00 -4.16 -12.54
C ARG A 221 34.08 -4.27 -13.62
N PRO A 222 35.02 -3.31 -13.73
CA PRO A 222 36.25 -3.57 -14.46
C PRO A 222 37.03 -4.73 -13.84
#